data_AF-T1BLZ5-F1
#
_entry.id   AF-T1BLZ5-F1
#
_cell.length_a   1.000
_cell.length_b   1.000
_cell.length_c   1.000
_cell.angle_alpha   90.00
_cell.angle_beta   90.00
_cell.angle_gamma   90.00
#
_symmetry.space_group_name_H-M   'P 1'
#
loop_
_entity.id
_entity.type
_entity.pdbx_description
1 polymer ?
#
loop_
_entity_poly.entity_id
_entity_poly.type
_entity_poly.pdbx_seq_one_letter_code
_entity_poly.pdbx_strand_id
1 'polypeptide(L)' 'VSSIREVTGAEGPMVTSNEVFRPDQTGRAVPGAPLRNETLDQLAAAGFDPDLLERPGGWWEQ' A
#
# COMPACT_ATOMS: atom_id res chain seq x y z
N VAL A 1 -7.03 -7.47 9.23
CA VAL A 1 -5.77 -7.23 8.48
C VAL A 1 -4.91 -6.31 9.33
N SER A 2 -3.64 -6.62 9.57
CA SER A 2 -2.75 -5.81 10.42
C SER A 2 -1.70 -5.00 9.65
N SER A 3 -1.48 -5.30 8.38
CA SER A 3 -0.49 -4.64 7.52
C SER A 3 -0.86 -4.87 6.06
N ILE A 4 -0.61 -3.88 5.20
CA ILE A 4 -0.68 -4.02 3.74
C ILE A 4 0.74 -3.81 3.21
N ARG A 5 1.18 -4.71 2.33
CA ARG A 5 2.55 -4.71 1.83
C ARG A 5 2.60 -4.80 0.32
N GLU A 6 3.52 -4.04 -0.26
CA GLU A 6 3.95 -4.20 -1.64
C GLU A 6 5.04 -5.28 -1.67
N VAL A 7 4.82 -6.35 -2.42
CA VAL A 7 5.86 -7.35 -2.68
C VAL A 7 6.77 -6.82 -3.77
N THR A 8 8.05 -6.66 -3.47
CA THR A 8 9.05 -6.11 -4.41
C THR A 8 9.93 -7.20 -5.02
N GLY A 9 9.92 -8.39 -4.45
CA GLY A 9 10.61 -9.56 -4.98
C GLY A 9 10.25 -10.83 -4.21
N ALA A 10 10.35 -11.97 -4.87
CA ALA A 10 10.15 -13.28 -4.27
C ALA A 10 11.08 -14.32 -4.89
N GLU A 11 11.80 -15.07 -4.06
CA GLU A 11 12.69 -16.16 -4.46
C GLU A 11 12.42 -17.39 -3.60
N GLY A 12 11.79 -18.41 -4.19
CA GLY A 12 11.32 -19.58 -3.44
C GLY A 12 10.40 -19.17 -2.29
N PRO A 13 10.70 -19.55 -1.03
CA PRO A 13 9.90 -19.16 0.14
C PRO A 13 10.19 -17.73 0.64
N MET A 14 11.22 -17.06 0.12
CA MET A 14 11.62 -15.74 0.57
C MET A 14 10.84 -14.65 -0.17
N VAL A 15 10.30 -13.68 0.57
CA VAL A 15 9.56 -12.53 0.02
C VAL A 15 10.15 -11.24 0.58
N THR A 16 10.57 -10.34 -0.31
CA THR A 16 10.94 -8.97 0.03
C THR A 16 9.72 -8.07 -0.16
N SER A 17 9.43 -7.24 0.83
CA SER A 17 8.24 -6.39 0.80
C SER A 17 8.42 -5.08 1.54
N ASN A 18 7.74 -4.03 1.06
CA ASN A 18 7.61 -2.74 1.71
C ASN A 18 6.27 -2.66 2.44
N GLU A 19 6.25 -2.17 3.68
CA GLU A 19 5.02 -1.95 4.42
C GLU A 19 4.38 -0.61 4.05
N VAL A 20 3.37 -0.66 3.18
CA VAL A 20 2.75 0.52 2.58
C VAL A 20 1.61 1.07 3.43
N PHE A 21 0.95 0.22 4.21
CA PHE A 21 0.08 0.65 5.30
C PHE A 21 0.40 -0.14 6.56
N ARG A 22 0.59 0.60 7.65
CA ARG A 22 0.83 0.06 9.00
C ARG A 22 -0.31 0.43 9.92
N PRO A 23 -0.55 -0.32 11.01
CA PRO A 23 -1.57 0.03 11.98
C PRO A 23 -1.06 1.19 12.87
N ASP A 24 -1.93 2.16 13.16
CA ASP A 24 -1.71 3.11 14.24
C ASP A 24 -1.99 2.49 15.62
N GLN A 25 -1.94 3.30 16.68
CA GLN A 25 -2.21 2.85 18.06
C GLN A 25 -3.64 2.31 18.25
N THR A 26 -4.57 2.67 17.36
CA THR A 26 -5.97 2.20 17.35
C THR A 26 -6.20 1.04 16.39
N GLY A 27 -5.16 0.61 15.66
CA GLY A 27 -5.24 -0.44 14.64
C GLY A 27 -5.74 0.05 13.28
N ARG A 28 -5.92 1.36 13.07
CA ARG A 28 -6.33 1.92 11.77
C ARG A 28 -5.14 1.98 10.82
N ALA A 29 -5.40 1.73 9.54
CA ALA A 29 -4.37 1.82 8.50
C ALA A 29 -3.91 3.28 8.34
N VAL A 30 -2.61 3.52 8.48
CA VAL A 30 -1.97 4.79 8.16
C VAL A 30 -0.86 4.57 7.13
N PRO A 31 -0.56 5.55 6.27
CA PRO A 31 0.52 5.44 5.29
C PRO A 31 1.85 5.04 5.93
N GLY A 32 2.52 4.08 5.29
CA GLY A 32 3.84 3.56 5.65
C GLY A 32 4.91 4.04 4.66
N ALA A 33 5.68 3.10 4.12
CA ALA A 33 6.58 3.37 3.00
C ALA A 33 5.79 3.67 1.72
N PRO A 34 6.25 4.58 0.85
CA PRO A 34 5.60 4.79 -0.45
C PRO A 34 5.71 3.54 -1.33
N LEU A 35 4.74 3.35 -2.23
CA LEU A 35 4.85 2.36 -3.30
C LEU A 35 5.99 2.74 -4.25
N ARG A 36 6.56 1.74 -4.92
CA ARG A 36 7.49 1.99 -6.03
C ARG A 36 6.73 2.60 -7.20
N ASN A 37 7.38 3.52 -7.92
CA ASN A 37 6.80 4.15 -9.12
C ASN A 37 6.30 3.10 -10.13
N GLU A 38 7.06 2.02 -10.33
CA GLU A 38 6.65 0.93 -11.23
C GLU A 38 5.30 0.31 -10.84
N THR A 39 5.07 0.08 -9.55
CA THR A 39 3.81 -0.46 -9.05
C THR A 39 2.69 0.57 -9.14
N LEU A 40 2.97 1.84 -8.85
CA LEU A 40 2.01 2.94 -9.05
C LEU A 40 1.58 3.06 -10.51
N ASP A 41 2.51 3.00 -11.45
CA ASP A 41 2.24 3.07 -12.88
C ASP A 41 1.37 1.89 -13.35
N GLN A 42 1.63 0.67 -12.85
CA GLN A 42 0.81 -0.50 -13.14
C GLN A 42 -0.61 -0.39 -12.57
N LEU A 43 -0.75 0.10 -11.34
CA LEU A 43 -2.05 0.32 -10.72
C LEU A 43 -2.83 1.41 -11.47
N ALA A 44 -2.17 2.52 -11.83
CA ALA A 44 -2.78 3.60 -12.61
C ALA A 44 -3.22 3.12 -13.99
N ALA A 45 -2.40 2.30 -14.67
CA ALA A 45 -2.77 1.67 -15.93
C ALA A 45 -3.98 0.74 -15.80
N ALA A 46 -4.19 0.14 -14.63
CA ALA A 46 -5.38 -0.65 -14.30
C ALA A 46 -6.59 0.19 -13.84
N GLY A 47 -6.47 1.52 -13.81
CA GLY A 47 -7.55 2.46 -13.45
C GLY A 47 -7.61 2.86 -11.98
N PHE A 48 -6.58 2.54 -11.19
CA PHE A 48 -6.44 3.08 -9.84
C PHE A 48 -6.05 4.57 -9.90
N ASP A 49 -6.58 5.37 -8.98
CA ASP A 49 -6.16 6.77 -8.79
C ASP A 49 -5.06 6.85 -7.71
N PRO A 50 -3.79 7.14 -8.06
CA PRO A 50 -2.68 7.19 -7.11
C PRO A 50 -2.89 8.21 -5.99
N ASP A 51 -3.64 9.28 -6.23
CA ASP A 51 -3.88 10.35 -5.26
C ASP A 51 -4.70 9.83 -4.05
N LEU A 52 -5.37 8.67 -4.19
CA LEU A 52 -6.08 8.03 -3.07
C LEU A 52 -5.13 7.53 -1.97
N LEU A 53 -3.86 7.29 -2.26
CA LEU A 53 -2.87 6.85 -1.27
C LEU A 53 -2.46 7.99 -0.31
N GLU A 54 -2.57 9.24 -0.78
CA GLU A 54 -2.27 10.45 0.00
C GLU A 54 -3.46 10.92 0.85
N ARG A 55 -4.57 10.15 0.88
CA ARG A 55 -5.81 10.49 1.60
C ARG A 55 -6.00 9.56 2.81
N PRO A 56 -5.31 9.78 3.95
CA PRO A 56 -5.38 8.92 5.12
C PRO A 56 -6.77 8.87 5.80
N GLY A 57 -7.65 9.82 5.49
CA GLY A 57 -9.06 9.79 5.92
C GLY A 57 -9.94 8.79 5.15
N GLY A 58 -9.40 8.16 4.10
CA GLY A 58 -10.10 7.18 3.28
C GLY A 58 -10.83 7.76 2.07
N TRP A 59 -11.31 6.84 1.23
CA TRP A 59 -12.12 7.03 0.02
C TRP A 59 -13.44 6.25 0.08
N TRP A 60 -13.74 5.68 1.24
CA TRP A 60 -14.97 4.96 1.56
C TRP A 60 -15.88 5.88 2.39
N GLU A 61 -17.18 5.86 2.09
CA GLU A 61 -18.18 6.47 2.97
C GLU A 61 -18.15 5.77 4.34
N GLN A 62 -18.30 6.53 5.43
CA GLN A 62 -18.37 5.99 6.78
C GLN A 62 -19.71 5.32 7.07
#